data_AF-A0A0K2TF60-F1
#
_entry.id   AF-A0A0K2TF60-F1
#
_cell.length_a   1.000
_cell.length_b   1.000
_cell.length_c   1.000
_cell.angle_alpha   90.00
_cell.angle_beta   90.00
_cell.angle_gamma   90.00
#
_symmetry.space_group_name_H-M   'P 1'
#
loop_
_entity.id
_entity.type
_entity.pdbx_description
1 polymer ?
#
loop_
_entity_poly.entity_id
_entity_poly.type
_entity_poly.pdbx_seq_one_letter_code
_entity_poly.pdbx_strand_id
1 'polypeptide(L)'
;SNWGYCSQNCHFKSFLHDVLQEIKLDLIPKEQCELLLGKNKPDTEICAANRVFMKSTKYKALRLKLKTIKFMEIKNVISQRTPVYGGQDACTGDSGGPLWKWIGHKHKRAFIVGIVSRGDGCARKNEPGIYTRVKEYLEWIRNFTQTSGTCVT
;
A
#
# COMPACT_ATOMS: atom_id res chain seq x y z
N SER A 1 -14.50 11.08 -10.17
CA SER A 1 -14.67 9.62 -10.28
C SER A 1 -13.30 9.00 -10.08
N ASN A 2 -13.03 8.45 -8.89
CA ASN A 2 -11.71 7.94 -8.49
C ASN A 2 -11.63 6.44 -8.77
N TRP A 3 -11.58 6.07 -10.05
CA TRP A 3 -11.27 4.70 -10.47
C TRP A 3 -9.77 4.58 -10.72
N GLY A 4 -9.16 3.47 -10.31
CA GLY A 4 -7.72 3.18 -10.49
C GLY A 4 -6.95 3.21 -9.17
N TYR A 5 -5.64 3.43 -9.23
CA TYR A 5 -4.72 3.47 -8.08
C TYR A 5 -4.46 4.92 -7.62
N CYS A 6 -3.94 5.12 -6.39
CA CYS A 6 -3.46 6.45 -5.98
C CYS A 6 -1.95 6.49 -5.78
N SER A 7 -1.34 7.58 -6.25
CA SER A 7 0.05 7.94 -6.02
C SER A 7 0.15 9.44 -5.65
N GLN A 8 1.33 9.90 -5.21
CA GLN A 8 1.59 11.31 -4.85
C GLN A 8 1.10 12.32 -5.89
N ASN A 9 0.97 11.92 -7.16
CA ASN A 9 0.49 12.75 -8.25
C ASN A 9 -0.86 12.25 -8.80
N CYS A 10 -1.84 11.98 -7.92
CA CYS A 10 -3.23 11.59 -8.21
C CYS A 10 -4.02 12.57 -9.16
N HIS A 11 -3.30 13.45 -9.88
CA HIS A 11 -3.71 14.42 -10.90
C HIS A 11 -3.37 14.01 -12.35
N PHE A 12 -2.66 12.91 -12.61
CA PHE A 12 -2.37 12.50 -14.00
C PHE A 12 -3.63 12.00 -14.71
N LYS A 13 -4.30 12.93 -15.43
CA LYS A 13 -5.27 12.61 -16.47
C LYS A 13 -4.50 12.16 -17.71
N SER A 14 -4.95 11.05 -18.29
CA SER A 14 -4.41 10.38 -19.49
C SER A 14 -3.24 9.44 -19.20
N PHE A 15 -3.58 8.17 -19.01
CA PHE A 15 -2.69 7.08 -19.39
C PHE A 15 -3.11 6.60 -20.78
N LEU A 16 -2.13 6.37 -21.65
CA LEU A 16 -2.31 5.48 -22.79
C LEU A 16 -2.73 4.11 -22.23
N HIS A 17 -3.75 3.50 -22.83
CA HIS A 17 -4.32 2.21 -22.41
C HIS A 17 -3.28 1.08 -22.35
N ASP A 18 -2.13 1.27 -23.00
CA ASP A 18 -1.07 0.27 -23.18
C ASP A 18 0.04 0.35 -22.09
N VAL A 19 -0.02 1.33 -21.18
CA VAL A 19 0.97 1.46 -20.10
C VAL A 19 0.46 0.78 -18.85
N LEU A 20 1.19 -0.25 -18.40
CA LEU A 20 0.92 -0.94 -17.14
C LEU A 20 1.06 0.04 -15.97
N GLN A 21 0.00 0.17 -15.19
CA GLN A 21 -0.07 1.05 -14.03
C GLN A 21 0.34 0.26 -12.79
N GLU A 22 1.52 0.56 -12.23
CA GLU A 22 2.05 -0.14 -11.06
C GLU A 22 2.41 0.82 -9.93
N ILE A 23 2.16 0.39 -8.69
CA ILE A 23 2.58 1.07 -7.46
C ILE A 23 3.58 0.21 -6.70
N LYS A 24 4.50 0.84 -5.97
CA LYS A 24 5.51 0.14 -5.17
C LYS A 24 5.08 0.10 -3.72
N LEU A 25 4.76 -1.09 -3.24
CA LEU A 25 4.32 -1.33 -1.86
C LEU A 25 5.30 -2.23 -1.11
N ASP A 26 5.47 -1.94 0.17
CA ASP A 26 6.18 -2.80 1.11
C ASP A 26 5.16 -3.71 1.83
N LEU A 27 5.52 -4.99 1.99
CA LEU A 27 4.76 -5.91 2.84
C LEU A 27 4.96 -5.51 4.31
N ILE A 28 3.84 -5.34 5.02
CA ILE A 28 3.86 -4.98 6.43
C ILE A 28 3.80 -6.26 7.27
N PRO A 29 4.69 -6.44 8.27
CA PRO A 29 4.63 -7.56 9.21
C PRO A 29 3.28 -7.66 9.91
N LYS A 30 2.85 -8.88 10.27
CA LYS A 30 1.52 -9.12 10.86
C LYS A 30 1.24 -8.23 12.07
N GLU A 31 2.15 -8.24 13.04
CA GLU A 31 2.06 -7.44 14.27
C GLU A 31 1.90 -5.95 13.97
N GLN A 32 2.76 -5.41 13.09
CA GLN A 32 2.68 -4.01 12.68
C GLN A 32 1.37 -3.70 11.95
N CYS A 33 0.85 -4.62 11.14
CA CYS A 33 -0.43 -4.41 10.49
C CYS A 33 -1.59 -4.42 11.49
N GLU A 34 -1.61 -5.35 12.43
CA GLU A 34 -2.65 -5.41 13.47
C GLU A 34 -2.65 -4.14 14.33
N LEU A 35 -1.46 -3.61 14.64
CA LEU A 35 -1.31 -2.30 15.29
C LEU A 35 -1.89 -1.15 14.45
N LEU A 36 -1.65 -1.14 13.14
CA LEU A 36 -2.17 -0.09 12.23
C LEU A 36 -3.69 -0.19 12.06
N LEU A 37 -4.23 -1.41 11.96
CA LEU A 37 -5.66 -1.65 11.78
C LEU A 37 -6.46 -1.56 13.09
N GLY A 38 -5.79 -1.57 14.25
CA GLY A 38 -6.43 -1.62 15.57
C GLY A 38 -7.21 -2.91 15.82
N LYS A 39 -6.90 -3.99 15.10
CA LYS A 39 -7.61 -5.28 15.20
C LYS A 39 -6.74 -6.44 14.75
N ASN A 40 -7.05 -7.62 15.28
CA ASN A 40 -6.46 -8.88 14.82
C ASN A 40 -6.82 -9.13 13.37
N LYS A 41 -5.89 -9.75 12.64
CA LYS A 41 -6.06 -10.04 11.22
C LYS A 41 -5.91 -11.54 10.97
N PRO A 42 -6.81 -12.17 10.20
CA PRO A 42 -6.67 -13.58 9.85
C PRO A 42 -5.37 -13.84 9.07
N ASP A 43 -4.86 -15.07 9.13
CA ASP A 43 -3.63 -15.46 8.43
C ASP A 43 -3.82 -15.50 6.91
N THR A 44 -5.06 -15.64 6.45
CA THR A 44 -5.49 -15.53 5.05
C THR A 44 -5.34 -14.14 4.45
N GLU A 45 -4.95 -13.13 5.24
CA GLU A 45 -4.72 -11.77 4.78
C GLU A 45 -3.25 -11.33 4.98
N ILE A 46 -2.79 -10.42 4.12
CA ILE A 46 -1.55 -9.63 4.26
C ILE A 46 -1.86 -8.16 4.10
N CYS A 47 -0.97 -7.31 4.61
CA CYS A 47 -1.07 -5.88 4.45
C CYS A 47 0.11 -5.36 3.65
N ALA A 48 -0.16 -4.40 2.78
CA ALA A 48 0.87 -3.74 2.00
C ALA A 48 0.57 -2.25 1.91
N ALA A 49 1.62 -1.44 2.03
CA ALA A 49 1.54 0.00 1.83
C ALA A 49 2.90 0.53 1.42
N ASN A 50 2.92 1.69 0.78
CA ASN A 50 4.16 2.41 0.55
C ASN A 50 4.73 2.92 1.89
N ARG A 51 6.02 2.68 2.15
CA ARG A 51 6.70 3.09 3.38
C ARG A 51 7.52 4.34 3.12
N VAL A 52 7.17 5.43 3.79
CA VAL A 52 7.87 6.72 3.69
C VAL A 52 8.49 7.09 5.02
N PHE A 53 9.70 7.65 4.98
CA PHE A 53 10.36 8.20 6.17
C PHE A 53 10.09 9.70 6.24
N MET A 54 9.15 10.11 7.09
CA MET A 54 8.86 11.53 7.29
C MET A 54 9.91 12.15 8.22
N LYS A 55 10.35 13.36 7.89
CA LYS A 55 11.12 14.20 8.82
C LYS A 55 10.14 14.87 9.77
N SER A 56 10.24 14.59 11.06
CA SER A 56 9.43 15.27 12.07
C SER A 56 10.02 16.65 12.33
N THR A 57 9.36 17.69 11.83
CA THR A 57 9.72 19.09 12.09
C THR A 57 8.89 19.63 13.25
N LYS A 58 9.55 20.04 14.34
CA LYS A 58 8.87 20.70 15.46
C LYS A 58 8.74 22.20 15.19
N TYR A 59 7.58 22.77 15.53
CA TYR A 59 7.32 24.20 15.41
C TYR A 59 7.00 24.79 16.79
N LYS A 60 7.43 26.03 17.03
CA LYS A 60 6.92 26.88 18.13
C LYS A 60 5.81 27.76 17.57
N ALA A 61 4.66 27.75 18.22
CA ALA A 61 3.58 28.68 17.93
C ALA A 61 3.73 29.92 18.82
N LEU A 62 3.85 31.09 18.19
CA LEU A 62 3.84 32.37 18.88
C LEU A 62 2.49 33.06 18.61
N ARG A 63 1.71 33.26 19.67
CA ARG A 63 0.40 33.92 19.59
C ARG A 63 0.60 35.44 19.66
N LEU A 64 0.32 36.13 18.56
CA LEU A 64 0.42 37.59 18.48
C LEU A 64 -0.89 38.23 18.94
N LYS A 65 -0.82 39.47 19.46
CA LYS A 65 -1.93 40.22 20.06
C LYS A 65 -3.17 40.39 19.15
N LEU A 66 -3.05 40.14 17.83
CA LEU A 66 -4.10 40.30 16.82
C LEU A 66 -4.59 38.95 16.22
N LYS A 67 -4.91 37.96 17.07
CA LYS A 67 -5.45 36.64 16.68
C LYS A 67 -4.63 35.85 15.63
N THR A 68 -3.42 36.27 15.31
CA THR A 68 -2.53 35.62 14.35
C THR A 68 -1.56 34.70 15.09
N ILE A 69 -1.46 33.45 14.64
CA ILE A 69 -0.51 32.46 15.16
C ILE A 69 0.65 32.39 14.18
N LYS A 70 1.86 32.73 14.65
CA LYS A 70 3.09 32.56 13.87
C LYS A 70 3.74 31.22 14.23
N PHE A 71 3.86 30.32 13.26
CA PHE A 71 4.60 29.06 13.42
C PHE A 71 6.07 29.29 13.02
N MET A 72 7.00 29.02 13.94
CA MET A 72 8.43 29.09 13.68
C MET A 72 9.06 27.72 13.87
N GLU A 73 9.78 27.24 12.86
CA GLU A 73 10.49 25.96 12.94
C GLU A 73 11.57 25.99 14.02
N ILE A 74 11.64 24.93 14.83
CA ILE A 74 12.71 24.72 15.79
C ILE A 74 13.88 24.05 15.07
N LYS A 75 14.85 24.86 14.67
CA LYS A 75 16.14 24.36 14.14
C LYS A 75 16.88 23.63 15.27
N ASN A 76 17.60 22.55 14.93
CA ASN A 76 18.39 21.69 15.85
C ASN A 76 17.61 20.65 16.67
N VAL A 77 16.38 20.29 16.30
CA VAL A 77 15.76 19.06 16.82
C VAL A 77 16.17 17.88 15.94
N ILE A 78 16.69 16.81 16.54
CA ILE A 78 16.90 15.54 15.83
C ILE A 78 15.53 15.06 15.34
N SER A 79 15.24 15.27 14.06
CA SER A 79 14.05 14.74 13.40
C SER A 79 14.14 13.22 13.42
N GLN A 80 13.48 12.57 14.37
CA GLN A 80 13.28 11.12 14.32
C GLN A 80 12.58 10.79 13.01
N ARG A 81 13.24 9.98 12.16
CA ARG A 81 12.66 9.45 10.92
C ARG A 81 11.80 8.25 11.29
N THR A 82 10.56 8.49 11.69
CA THR A 82 9.62 7.40 11.91
C THR A 82 9.07 6.91 10.57
N PRO A 83 9.00 5.58 10.36
CA PRO A 83 8.34 5.05 9.18
C PRO A 83 6.84 5.36 9.27
N VAL A 84 6.30 5.90 8.18
CA VAL A 84 4.87 6.14 7.98
C VAL A 84 4.45 5.32 6.77
N TYR A 85 3.29 4.69 6.85
CA TYR A 85 2.74 3.90 5.75
C TYR A 85 1.67 4.73 5.01
N GLY A 86 1.63 4.69 3.68
CA GLY A 86 0.65 5.42 2.86
C GLY A 86 1.26 6.21 1.71
N GLY A 87 0.47 7.10 1.10
CA GLY A 87 0.86 7.93 -0.04
C GLY A 87 0.86 7.21 -1.40
N GLN A 88 0.80 5.88 -1.42
CA GLN A 88 0.46 5.07 -2.60
C GLN A 88 -0.36 3.86 -2.17
N ASP A 89 -1.36 3.48 -2.95
CA ASP A 89 -2.22 2.31 -2.70
C ASP A 89 -3.03 1.91 -3.92
N ALA A 90 -3.49 0.65 -3.94
CA ALA A 90 -4.56 0.21 -4.81
C ALA A 90 -5.85 0.92 -4.37
N CYS A 91 -6.72 1.25 -5.30
CA CYS A 91 -7.94 1.98 -4.96
C CYS A 91 -9.16 1.40 -5.68
N THR A 92 -10.26 2.16 -5.74
CA THR A 92 -11.52 1.66 -6.27
C THR A 92 -11.36 1.23 -7.73
N GLY A 93 -11.76 -0.02 -8.02
CA GLY A 93 -11.62 -0.62 -9.34
C GLY A 93 -10.43 -1.57 -9.50
N ASP A 94 -9.47 -1.56 -8.56
CA ASP A 94 -8.30 -2.46 -8.60
C ASP A 94 -8.53 -3.80 -7.89
N SER A 95 -9.71 -4.02 -7.30
CA SER A 95 -10.08 -5.26 -6.61
C SER A 95 -9.87 -6.49 -7.51
N GLY A 96 -9.23 -7.53 -6.96
CA GLY A 96 -8.82 -8.70 -7.74
C GLY A 96 -7.46 -8.56 -8.43
N GLY A 97 -6.88 -7.36 -8.46
CA GLY A 97 -5.55 -7.10 -9.02
C GLY A 97 -4.43 -7.81 -8.26
N PRO A 98 -3.31 -8.15 -8.93
CA PRO A 98 -2.21 -8.87 -8.32
C PRO A 98 -1.28 -7.94 -7.54
N LEU A 99 -0.99 -8.32 -6.29
CA LEU A 99 0.21 -7.86 -5.58
C LEU A 99 1.30 -8.91 -5.79
N TRP A 100 2.40 -8.51 -6.41
CA TRP A 100 3.44 -9.43 -6.85
C TRP A 100 4.84 -9.00 -6.40
N LYS A 101 5.76 -9.96 -6.36
CA LYS A 101 7.17 -9.74 -5.99
C LYS A 101 8.10 -10.49 -6.94
N TRP A 102 9.19 -9.86 -7.33
CA TRP A 102 10.28 -10.54 -8.02
C TRP A 102 11.02 -11.51 -7.09
N ILE A 103 11.23 -12.75 -7.54
CA ILE A 103 11.98 -13.79 -6.83
C ILE A 103 13.13 -14.31 -7.71
N GLY A 104 14.25 -14.65 -7.07
CA GLY A 104 15.43 -15.23 -7.70
C GLY A 104 16.49 -14.21 -8.09
N HIS A 105 17.68 -14.70 -8.44
CA HIS A 105 18.79 -13.86 -8.88
C HIS A 105 18.41 -13.10 -10.16
N LYS A 106 18.67 -11.79 -10.19
CA LYS A 106 18.30 -10.87 -11.29
C LYS A 106 16.80 -10.73 -11.59
N HIS A 107 15.90 -11.00 -10.62
CA HIS A 107 14.47 -10.73 -10.79
C HIS A 107 13.83 -11.40 -12.02
N LYS A 108 14.20 -12.65 -12.32
CA LYS A 108 13.71 -13.34 -13.53
C LYS A 108 12.28 -13.86 -13.45
N ARG A 109 11.69 -13.94 -12.25
CA ARG A 109 10.34 -14.50 -12.05
C ARG A 109 9.53 -13.64 -11.10
N ALA A 110 8.31 -13.28 -11.51
CA ALA A 110 7.33 -12.61 -10.66
C ALA A 110 6.43 -13.66 -10.01
N PHE A 111 6.18 -13.52 -8.72
CA PHE A 111 5.26 -14.36 -7.96
C PHE A 111 4.15 -13.48 -7.43
N ILE A 112 2.90 -13.88 -7.64
CA ILE A 112 1.74 -13.23 -7.01
C ILE A 112 1.72 -13.65 -5.54
N VAL A 113 1.88 -12.68 -4.65
CA VAL A 113 1.92 -12.90 -3.20
C VAL A 113 0.61 -12.48 -2.54
N GLY A 114 -0.15 -11.59 -3.18
CA GLY A 114 -1.45 -11.16 -2.70
C GLY A 114 -2.43 -10.79 -3.81
N ILE A 115 -3.70 -10.68 -3.45
CA ILE A 115 -4.77 -10.20 -4.32
C ILE A 115 -5.45 -9.01 -3.63
N VAL A 116 -5.61 -7.89 -4.33
CA VAL A 116 -6.29 -6.69 -3.79
C VAL A 116 -7.68 -7.08 -3.29
N SER A 117 -7.94 -6.86 -2.01
CA SER A 117 -9.19 -7.26 -1.36
C SER A 117 -9.99 -6.03 -0.89
N ARG A 118 -9.43 -5.25 0.05
CA ARG A 118 -10.13 -4.11 0.66
C ARG A 118 -9.18 -3.09 1.29
N GLY A 119 -9.71 -1.92 1.63
CA GLY A 119 -9.04 -0.85 2.35
C GLY A 119 -10.07 0.18 2.85
N ASP A 120 -9.68 1.06 3.78
CA ASP A 120 -10.48 2.23 4.15
C ASP A 120 -9.91 3.46 3.43
N GLY A 121 -10.60 3.91 2.40
CA GLY A 121 -10.02 4.86 1.46
C GLY A 121 -8.76 4.30 0.77
N CYS A 122 -7.93 5.20 0.26
CA CYS A 122 -6.77 4.84 -0.54
C CYS A 122 -5.59 5.74 -0.20
N ALA A 123 -4.41 5.14 -0.05
CA ALA A 123 -3.15 5.85 0.18
C ALA A 123 -3.14 6.77 1.41
N ARG A 124 -4.08 6.57 2.35
CA ARG A 124 -4.19 7.34 3.58
C ARG A 124 -3.05 6.99 4.54
N LYS A 125 -2.74 7.94 5.40
CA LYS A 125 -1.64 7.81 6.36
C LYS A 125 -1.97 6.73 7.38
N ASN A 126 -1.08 5.74 7.50
CA ASN A 126 -1.17 4.61 8.41
C ASN A 126 -2.41 3.71 8.22
N GLU A 127 -3.03 3.79 7.04
CA GLU A 127 -4.16 2.95 6.63
C GLU A 127 -3.70 2.07 5.46
N PRO A 128 -3.10 0.89 5.73
CA PRO A 128 -2.59 0.03 4.68
C PRO A 128 -3.71 -0.70 3.95
N GLY A 129 -3.49 -0.98 2.66
CA GLY A 129 -4.34 -1.88 1.89
C GLY A 129 -4.24 -3.32 2.41
N ILE A 130 -5.36 -4.05 2.33
CA ILE A 130 -5.47 -5.44 2.76
C ILE A 130 -5.67 -6.32 1.54
N TYR A 131 -4.87 -7.39 1.49
CA TYR A 131 -4.77 -8.29 0.36
C TYR A 131 -4.98 -9.72 0.83
N THR A 132 -5.62 -10.55 0.01
CA THR A 132 -5.72 -12.00 0.26
C THR A 132 -4.33 -12.61 0.14
N ARG A 133 -3.89 -13.41 1.11
CA ARG A 133 -2.59 -14.10 1.12
C ARG A 133 -2.64 -15.32 0.20
N VAL A 134 -2.11 -15.20 -1.02
CA VAL A 134 -2.15 -16.28 -2.03
C VAL A 134 -1.59 -17.60 -1.51
N LYS A 135 -0.56 -17.55 -0.66
CA LYS A 135 0.08 -18.75 -0.09
C LYS A 135 -0.93 -19.70 0.58
N GLU A 136 -1.91 -19.17 1.32
CA GLU A 136 -2.90 -19.99 2.06
C GLU A 136 -3.90 -20.68 1.14
N TYR A 137 -4.00 -20.25 -0.12
CA TYR A 137 -4.93 -20.79 -1.10
C TYR A 137 -4.23 -21.64 -2.16
N LEU A 138 -2.92 -21.89 -2.06
CA LEU A 138 -2.18 -22.64 -3.08
C LEU A 138 -2.71 -24.06 -3.29
N GLU A 139 -3.14 -24.74 -2.23
CA GLU A 139 -3.74 -26.07 -2.34
C GLU A 139 -5.06 -26.02 -3.09
N TRP A 140 -5.95 -25.10 -2.71
CA TRP A 140 -7.21 -24.87 -3.42
C TRP A 140 -6.98 -24.54 -4.90
N ILE A 141 -6.09 -23.57 -5.20
CA ILE A 141 -5.73 -23.20 -6.58
C ILE A 141 -5.27 -24.44 -7.35
N ARG A 142 -4.35 -25.24 -6.78
CA ARG A 142 -3.85 -26.45 -7.44
C ARG A 142 -4.96 -27.46 -7.69
N ASN A 143 -5.87 -27.68 -6.76
CA ASN A 143 -6.95 -28.67 -6.95
C ASN A 143 -7.88 -28.30 -8.11
N PHE A 144 -8.13 -27.00 -8.33
CA PHE A 144 -9.00 -26.53 -9.42
C PHE A 144 -8.28 -26.21 -10.73
N THR A 145 -6.94 -26.32 -10.76
CA THR A 145 -6.12 -26.10 -11.96
C THR A 145 -5.42 -27.37 -12.45
N GLN A 146 -5.54 -28.49 -11.72
CA GLN A 146 -4.91 -29.77 -12.04
C GLN A 146 -5.62 -30.59 -13.13
N THR A 147 -6.64 -30.06 -13.81
CA THR A 147 -7.24 -30.74 -14.95
C THR A 147 -6.28 -30.75 -16.14
N SER A 148 -6.04 -31.94 -16.68
CA SER A 148 -5.51 -32.18 -18.03
C SER A 148 -6.07 -31.14 -19.01
N GLY A 149 -5.27 -30.14 -19.36
CA GLY A 149 -5.73 -28.94 -20.04
C GLY A 149 -6.26 -29.22 -21.44
N THR A 150 -7.56 -29.48 -21.57
CA THR A 150 -8.30 -29.15 -22.79
C THR A 150 -8.83 -27.74 -22.63
N CYS A 151 -8.22 -26.80 -23.35
CA CYS A 151 -8.88 -25.54 -23.65
C CYS A 151 -10.12 -25.87 -24.48
N VAL A 152 -11.31 -25.61 -23.94
CA VAL A 152 -12.54 -25.62 -24.75
C VAL A 152 -12.65 -24.23 -25.34
N THR A 153 -12.29 -24.12 -26.63
CA THR A 153 -12.56 -22.94 -27.46
C THR A 153 -13.97 -23.00 -28.00
#